data_AF-A0A968XLD8-F1
#
_entry.id   AF-A0A968XLD8-F1
#
_cell.length_a   1.000
_cell.length_b   1.000
_cell.length_c   1.000
_cell.angle_alpha   90.00
_cell.angle_beta   90.00
_cell.angle_gamma   90.00
#
_symmetry.space_group_name_H-M   'P 1'
#
loop_
_entity.id
_entity.type
_entity.pdbx_description
1 polymer ?
#
loop_
_entity_poly.entity_id
_entity_poly.type
_entity_poly.pdbx_seq_one_letter_code
_entity_poly.pdbx_strand_id
1 'polypeptide(L)'
;MQNIEEAEQAAQVAAEKWLTQIDFANYDESWNLAAESFKAQVALDEWKESIKAVQEQFGIVLSRALLSKQFYTELPGAPDGEYVIMQ
;
A
#
# COMPACT_ATOMS: atom_id res chain seq x y z
N MET A 1 21.85 4.52 10.80
CA MET A 1 21.54 4.67 9.35
C MET A 1 21.27 3.32 8.70
N GLN A 2 22.08 2.28 8.94
CA GLN A 2 21.85 0.93 8.39
C GLN A 2 20.42 0.38 8.61
N ASN A 3 19.85 0.59 9.81
CA ASN A 3 18.51 0.09 10.14
C ASN A 3 17.35 0.81 9.41
N ILE A 4 17.52 2.09 9.03
CA ILE A 4 16.46 2.84 8.32
C ILE A 4 16.38 2.38 6.88
N GLU A 5 17.54 2.23 6.22
CA GLU A 5 17.59 1.75 4.84
C GLU A 5 17.07 0.32 4.73
N GLU A 6 17.39 -0.55 5.69
CA GLU A 6 16.83 -1.90 5.78
C GLU A 6 15.29 -1.87 5.95
N ALA A 7 14.76 -1.01 6.83
CA ALA A 7 13.31 -0.85 7.03
C ALA A 7 12.61 -0.33 5.75
N GLU A 8 13.18 0.68 5.10
CA GLU A 8 12.66 1.23 3.84
C GLU A 8 12.69 0.21 2.70
N GLN A 9 13.74 -0.61 2.60
CA GLN A 9 13.81 -1.70 1.63
C GLN A 9 12.77 -2.78 1.90
N ALA A 10 12.62 -3.21 3.17
CA ALA A 10 11.61 -4.19 3.55
C ALA A 10 10.18 -3.68 3.26
N ALA A 11 9.91 -2.42 3.58
CA ALA A 11 8.62 -1.77 3.30
C ALA A 11 8.34 -1.69 1.80
N GLN A 12 9.34 -1.32 0.99
CA GLN A 12 9.22 -1.27 -0.47
C GLN A 12 8.87 -2.64 -1.05
N VAL A 13 9.57 -3.71 -0.65
CA VAL A 13 9.29 -5.08 -1.13
C VAL A 13 7.87 -5.51 -0.78
N ALA A 14 7.40 -5.20 0.44
CA ALA A 14 6.05 -5.50 0.86
C ALA A 14 5.00 -4.72 0.05
N ALA A 15 5.24 -3.43 -0.19
CA ALA A 15 4.34 -2.57 -0.97
C ALA A 15 4.28 -2.99 -2.44
N GLU A 16 5.41 -3.32 -3.08
CA GLU A 16 5.45 -3.80 -4.45
C GLU A 16 4.70 -5.12 -4.62
N LYS A 17 4.86 -6.05 -3.66
CA LYS A 17 4.09 -7.31 -3.65
C LYS A 17 2.59 -7.05 -3.55
N TRP A 18 2.18 -6.13 -2.67
CA TRP A 18 0.78 -5.75 -2.49
C TRP A 18 0.19 -5.07 -3.73
N LEU A 19 0.90 -4.09 -4.31
CA LEU A 19 0.51 -3.38 -5.53
C LEU A 19 0.39 -4.31 -6.74
N THR A 20 1.28 -5.29 -6.84
CA THR A 20 1.23 -6.31 -7.91
C THR A 20 -0.12 -7.04 -7.91
N GLN A 21 -0.69 -7.35 -6.74
CA GLN A 21 -2.00 -7.99 -6.67
C GLN A 21 -3.12 -7.09 -7.22
N ILE A 22 -3.05 -5.78 -6.97
CA ILE A 22 -4.00 -4.81 -7.51
C ILE A 22 -3.87 -4.74 -9.04
N ASP A 23 -2.64 -4.67 -9.54
CA ASP A 23 -2.35 -4.53 -10.97
C ASP A 23 -2.82 -5.76 -11.78
N PHE A 24 -2.76 -6.95 -11.18
CA PHE A 24 -3.28 -8.19 -11.77
C PHE A 24 -4.76 -8.48 -11.43
N ALA A 25 -5.49 -7.49 -10.89
CA ALA A 25 -6.89 -7.61 -10.50
C ALA A 25 -7.20 -8.68 -9.41
N ASN A 26 -6.21 -9.09 -8.64
CA ASN A 26 -6.34 -10.00 -7.50
C ASN A 26 -6.75 -9.23 -6.23
N TYR A 27 -7.92 -8.58 -6.24
CA TYR A 27 -8.33 -7.66 -5.17
C TYR A 27 -8.55 -8.32 -3.82
N ASP A 28 -9.00 -9.57 -3.79
CA ASP A 28 -9.12 -10.36 -2.57
C ASP A 28 -7.75 -10.56 -1.90
N GLU A 29 -6.73 -10.86 -2.72
CA GLU A 29 -5.37 -11.06 -2.21
C GLU A 29 -4.73 -9.74 -1.78
N SER A 30 -4.97 -8.64 -2.50
CA SER A 30 -4.48 -7.32 -2.07
C SER A 30 -5.13 -6.91 -0.74
N TRP A 31 -6.42 -7.18 -0.55
CA TRP A 31 -7.07 -6.94 0.74
C TRP A 31 -6.50 -7.83 1.84
N ASN A 32 -6.28 -9.13 1.58
CA ASN A 32 -5.73 -10.07 2.57
C ASN A 32 -4.33 -9.66 3.04
N LEU A 33 -3.46 -9.22 2.12
CA LEU A 33 -2.11 -8.75 2.39
C LEU A 33 -2.05 -7.40 3.12
N ALA A 34 -3.16 -6.66 3.19
CA ALA A 34 -3.22 -5.42 3.95
C ALA A 34 -3.23 -5.68 5.47
N ALA A 35 -2.81 -4.67 6.22
CA ALA A 35 -2.79 -4.70 7.68
C ALA A 35 -4.20 -4.91 8.27
N GLU A 36 -4.27 -5.52 9.46
CA GLU A 36 -5.55 -5.72 10.16
C GLU A 36 -6.27 -4.41 10.45
N SER A 37 -5.53 -3.33 10.75
CA SER A 37 -6.10 -2.00 10.95
C SER A 37 -6.80 -1.45 9.71
N PHE A 38 -6.31 -1.78 8.50
CA PHE A 38 -6.98 -1.44 7.25
C PHE A 38 -8.24 -2.29 7.06
N LYS A 39 -8.14 -3.60 7.24
CA LYS A 39 -9.26 -4.54 7.11
C LYS A 39 -10.38 -4.29 8.13
N ALA A 40 -10.06 -3.73 9.28
CA ALA A 40 -11.04 -3.32 10.29
C ALA A 40 -11.87 -2.09 9.86
N GLN A 41 -11.36 -1.29 8.92
CA GLN A 41 -12.00 -0.05 8.47
C GLN A 41 -12.61 -0.17 7.08
N VAL A 42 -12.04 -1.04 6.22
CA VAL A 42 -12.47 -1.20 4.82
C VAL A 42 -12.88 -2.66 4.61
N ALA A 43 -14.17 -2.88 4.35
CA ALA A 43 -14.66 -4.21 4.01
C ALA A 43 -14.13 -4.66 2.64
N LEU A 44 -14.02 -5.97 2.42
CA LEU A 44 -13.52 -6.52 1.15
C LEU A 44 -14.32 -6.03 -0.07
N ASP A 45 -15.65 -5.97 0.04
CA ASP A 45 -16.51 -5.51 -1.06
C ASP A 45 -16.32 -4.01 -1.33
N GLU A 46 -16.20 -3.19 -0.29
CA GLU A 46 -15.91 -1.75 -0.40
C GLU A 46 -14.54 -1.50 -1.06
N TRP A 47 -13.55 -2.32 -0.72
CA TRP A 47 -12.23 -2.25 -1.35
C TRP A 47 -12.28 -2.54 -2.86
N LYS A 48 -13.01 -3.59 -3.25
CA LYS A 48 -13.21 -3.95 -4.66
C LYS A 48 -13.95 -2.84 -5.42
N GLU A 49 -15.00 -2.29 -4.83
CA GLU A 49 -15.77 -1.18 -5.41
C GLU A 49 -14.90 0.07 -5.60
N SER A 50 -14.08 0.40 -4.60
CA SER A 50 -13.17 1.55 -4.64
C SER A 50 -12.14 1.43 -5.77
N ILE A 51 -11.49 0.27 -5.94
CA ILE A 51 -10.54 0.06 -7.03
C ILE A 51 -11.25 0.14 -8.39
N LYS A 52 -12.44 -0.46 -8.51
CA LYS A 52 -13.21 -0.43 -9.76
C LYS A 52 -13.56 1.01 -10.16
N ALA A 53 -13.99 1.83 -9.21
CA ALA A 53 -14.29 3.25 -9.45
C ALA A 53 -13.07 4.04 -9.94
N VAL A 54 -11.87 3.73 -9.45
CA VAL A 54 -10.61 4.31 -9.96
C VAL A 54 -10.33 3.84 -11.38
N GLN A 55 -10.49 2.55 -11.67
CA GLN A 55 -10.26 2.00 -13.02
C GLN A 55 -11.25 2.52 -14.06
N GLU A 56 -12.50 2.78 -13.68
CA GLU A 56 -13.50 3.39 -14.58
C GLU A 56 -13.08 4.79 -15.05
N GLN A 57 -12.34 5.53 -14.22
CA GLN A 57 -11.87 6.89 -14.54
C GLN A 57 -10.52 6.92 -15.24
N PHE A 58 -9.57 6.08 -14.80
CA PHE A 58 -8.17 6.16 -15.21
C PHE A 58 -7.68 4.96 -16.03
N GLY A 59 -8.48 3.91 -16.16
CA GLY A 59 -8.10 2.66 -16.81
C GLY A 59 -7.29 1.73 -15.90
N ILE A 60 -6.78 0.65 -16.50
CA ILE A 60 -5.90 -0.30 -15.82
C ILE A 60 -4.49 0.27 -15.68
N VAL A 61 -3.76 -0.19 -14.66
CA VAL A 61 -2.36 0.19 -14.45
C VAL A 61 -1.47 -0.60 -15.41
N LEU A 62 -0.61 0.10 -16.15
CA LEU A 62 0.36 -0.50 -17.09
C LEU A 62 1.78 -0.57 -16.52
N SER A 63 2.15 0.42 -15.71
CA SER A 63 3.46 0.49 -15.07
C SER A 63 3.40 1.33 -13.79
N ARG A 64 4.37 1.08 -12.91
CA ARG A 64 4.60 1.84 -11.68
C ARG A 64 6.09 2.13 -11.57
N ALA A 65 6.44 3.28 -11.01
CA ALA A 65 7.81 3.63 -10.67
C ALA A 65 7.79 4.27 -9.28
N LEU A 66 8.69 3.82 -8.40
CA LEU A 66 8.86 4.43 -7.10
C LEU A 66 9.49 5.82 -7.27
N LEU A 67 8.81 6.85 -6.79
CA LEU A 67 9.26 8.23 -6.79
C LEU A 67 10.01 8.58 -5.51
N SER A 68 9.49 8.13 -4.36
CA SER A 68 10.13 8.35 -3.07
C SER A 68 9.79 7.24 -2.06
N LYS A 69 10.68 7.07 -1.08
CA LYS A 69 10.43 6.34 0.15
C LYS A 69 11.10 7.10 1.30
N GLN A 70 10.40 7.26 2.41
CA GLN A 70 10.91 8.02 3.53
C GLN A 70 10.39 7.46 4.86
N PHE A 71 11.34 7.20 5.77
CA PHE A 71 11.07 6.76 7.13
C PHE A 71 10.62 7.90 8.05
N TYR A 72 9.65 7.61 8.90
CA TYR A 72 9.11 8.49 9.94
C TYR A 72 8.87 7.71 11.23
N THR A 73 9.00 8.39 12.37
CA THR A 73 8.63 7.86 13.70
C THR A 73 7.31 8.42 14.24
N GLU A 74 6.78 9.43 13.54
CA GLU A 74 5.57 10.17 13.90
C GLU A 74 4.87 10.64 12.62
N LEU A 75 3.54 10.59 12.59
CA LEU A 75 2.72 11.11 11.49
C LEU A 75 1.50 11.85 12.06
N PRO A 76 1.09 13.00 11.47
CA PRO A 76 -0.11 13.70 11.91
C PRO A 76 -1.35 12.80 11.90
N GLY A 77 -1.95 12.58 13.07
CA GLY A 77 -3.16 11.76 13.22
C GLY A 77 -2.92 10.25 13.28
N ALA A 78 -1.68 9.78 13.25
CA ALA A 78 -1.33 8.39 13.54
C ALA A 78 -0.69 8.28 14.94
N PRO A 79 -0.73 7.10 15.59
CA PRO A 79 0.06 6.83 16.78
C PRO A 79 1.57 6.97 16.50
N ASP A 80 2.37 7.11 17.56
CA ASP A 80 3.83 6.98 17.45
C ASP A 80 4.20 5.57 16.99
N GLY A 81 5.16 5.47 16.07
CA GLY A 81 5.55 4.19 15.48
C GLY A 81 6.45 4.34 14.26
N GLU A 82 6.98 3.23 13.75
CA GLU A 82 7.83 3.24 12.56
C GLU A 82 6.99 3.18 11.29
N TYR A 83 7.14 4.18 10.43
CA TYR A 83 6.40 4.32 9.18
C TYR A 83 7.36 4.52 8.02
N VAL A 84 7.04 3.93 6.87
CA VAL A 84 7.69 4.26 5.60
C VAL A 84 6.60 4.75 4.65
N ILE A 85 6.71 6.01 4.22
CA ILE A 85 5.77 6.63 3.27
C ILE A 85 6.40 6.57 1.88
N MET A 86 5.60 6.16 0.89
CA MET A 86 6.04 5.94 -0.48
C MET A 86 5.14 6.66 -1.49
N GLN A 87 5.72 7.11 -2.61
CA GLN A 87 5.03 7.76 -3.73
C GLN A 87 5.49 7.21 -5.06
#